data_AF-A0A515A5Z9-F1
#
_entry.id   AF-A0A515A5Z9-F1
#
_cell.length_a   1.000
_cell.length_b   1.000
_cell.length_c   1.000
_cell.angle_alpha   90.00
_cell.angle_beta   90.00
_cell.angle_gamma   90.00
#
_symmetry.space_group_name_H-M   'P 1'
#
loop_
_entity.id
_entity.type
_entity.pdbx_description
1 polymer ?
#
loop_
_entity_poly.entity_id
_entity_poly.type
_entity_poly.pdbx_seq_one_letter_code
_entity_poly.pdbx_strand_id
1 'polypeptide(L)' 'MDTQSQKLELIQWIAGLNDLRLLSQVSAIKQHDAGKQKLTKRHFGGGKHIITHIDDDFNEPLDEFKDYMP' A
#
# COMPACT_ATOMS: atom_id res chain seq x y z
N MET A 1 18.32 -5.80 24.28
CA MET A 1 18.04 -4.49 23.69
C MET A 1 16.88 -4.67 22.75
N ASP A 2 15.71 -4.12 23.09
CA ASP A 2 14.52 -4.20 22.24
C ASP A 2 14.69 -3.27 21.02
N THR A 3 14.19 -3.71 19.86
CA THR A 3 14.32 -2.95 18.61
C THR A 3 13.51 -1.66 18.63
N GLN A 4 12.43 -1.59 19.40
CA GLN A 4 11.68 -0.34 19.58
C GLN A 4 12.47 0.67 20.40
N SER A 5 13.16 0.21 21.45
CA SER A 5 14.03 1.06 22.27
C SER A 5 15.18 1.66 21.44
N GLN A 6 15.81 0.86 20.59
CA GLN A 6 16.89 1.33 19.70
C GLN A 6 16.40 2.38 18.70
N LYS A 7 15.20 2.21 18.14
CA LYS A 7 14.60 3.20 17.22
C LYS A 7 14.31 4.53 17.91
N LEU A 8 13.77 4.48 19.13
CA LEU A 8 13.48 5.67 19.93
C LEU A 8 14.75 6.45 20.26
N GLU A 9 15.80 5.74 20.67
CA GLU A 9 17.11 6.33 20.96
C GLU A 9 17.70 7.05 19.74
N LEU A 10 17.66 6.41 18.57
CA LEU A 10 18.10 7.00 17.31
C LEU A 10 17.30 8.26 16.93
N ILE A 11 15.98 8.26 17.13
CA ILE A 11 15.14 9.43 16.85
C ILE A 11 15.52 10.59 17.76
N GLN A 12 15.69 10.34 19.06
CA GLN A 12 16.11 11.36 20.02
C GLN A 12 17.50 11.91 19.69
N TRP A 13 18.44 11.04 19.30
CA TRP A 13 19.77 11.45 18.88
C TRP A 13 19.74 12.36 17.64
N ILE A 14 18.99 11.97 16.59
CA ILE A 14 18.87 12.79 15.37
C ILE A 14 18.19 14.14 15.68
N ALA A 15 17.18 14.16 16.54
CA ALA A 15 16.47 15.38 16.92
C ALA A 15 17.38 16.37 17.68
N GLY A 16 18.43 15.89 18.34
CA GLY A 16 19.43 16.72 19.02
C GLY A 16 20.53 17.28 18.10
N LEU A 17 20.57 16.89 16.82
CA LEU A 17 21.59 17.37 15.88
C LEU A 17 21.23 18.78 15.38
N ASN A 18 22.03 19.76 15.75
CA ASN A 18 21.93 21.14 15.25
C ASN A 18 22.93 21.46 14.12
N ASP A 19 23.80 20.50 13.76
CA ASP A 19 24.77 20.67 12.68
C ASP A 19 24.13 20.39 11.32
N LEU A 20 23.96 21.44 10.53
CA LEU A 20 23.39 21.40 9.18
C LEU A 20 24.15 20.46 8.24
N ARG A 21 25.47 20.34 8.39
CA ARG A 21 26.30 19.46 7.55
C ARG A 21 26.00 17.99 7.83
N LEU A 22 25.93 17.62 9.11
CA LEU A 22 25.58 16.26 9.52
C LEU A 22 24.15 15.90 9.12
N LEU A 23 23.19 16.83 9.30
CA LEU A 23 21.82 16.65 8.84
C LEU A 23 21.72 16.42 7.32
N SER A 24 22.53 17.12 6.54
CA SER A 24 22.58 16.93 5.08
C SER A 24 23.08 15.52 4.68
N GLN A 25 24.05 14.98 5.41
CA GLN A 25 24.59 13.63 5.18
C GLN A 25 23.57 12.56 5.58
N VAL A 26 22.89 12.73 6.72
CA VAL A 26 21.81 11.83 7.15
C VAL A 26 20.65 11.84 6.15
N SER A 27 20.30 13.01 5.60
CA SER A 27 19.30 13.14 4.53
C SER A 27 19.71 12.38 3.26
N ALA A 28 20.98 12.44 2.86
CA ALA A 28 21.48 11.72 1.69
C ALA A 28 21.37 10.19 1.86
N ILE A 29 21.67 9.67 3.05
CA ILE A 29 21.51 8.24 3.38
C ILE A 29 20.03 7.83 3.29
N LYS A 30 19.13 8.64 3.86
CA LYS A 30 17.67 8.41 3.78
C LYS A 30 17.17 8.36 2.34
N GLN A 31 17.65 9.27 1.48
CA GLN A 31 17.24 9.31 0.07
C GLN A 31 17.73 8.10 -0.72
N HIS A 32 18.98 7.67 -0.47
CA HIS A 32 19.54 6.48 -1.11
C HIS A 32 18.74 5.20 -0.78
N ASP A 33 18.27 5.07 0.46
CA ASP A 33 17.45 3.92 0.85
C ASP A 33 15.97 4.06 0.46
N ALA A 34 15.44 5.29 0.36
CA ALA A 34 14.11 5.52 -0.20
C ALA A 34 14.02 5.10 -1.68
N GLY A 35 15.09 5.27 -2.45
CA GLY A 35 15.17 4.79 -3.84
C GLY A 35 15.14 3.26 -3.98
N LYS A 36 15.47 2.52 -2.92
CA LYS A 36 15.40 1.05 -2.89
C LYS A 36 14.03 0.51 -2.48
N GLN A 37 13.16 1.34 -1.92
CA GLN A 37 11.76 0.97 -1.76
C GLN A 37 11.11 1.00 -3.15
N LYS A 38 11.05 -0.17 -3.80
CA LYS A 38 10.17 -0.39 -4.95
C LYS A 38 8.77 0.05 -4.52
N LEU A 39 8.33 1.22 -4.97
CA LEU A 39 6.93 1.59 -4.99
C LEU A 39 6.22 0.47 -5.75
N THR A 40 5.58 -0.45 -5.03
CA THR A 40 4.71 -1.45 -5.62
C THR A 40 3.61 -0.66 -6.32
N LYS A 41 3.72 -0.49 -7.64
CA LYS A 41 2.68 0.15 -8.44
C LYS A 41 1.38 -0.59 -8.15
N ARG A 42 0.43 0.08 -7.48
CA ARG A 42 -0.94 -0.43 -7.37
C ARG A 42 -1.53 -0.35 -8.78
N HIS A 43 -1.63 -1.50 -9.43
CA HIS A 43 -2.37 -1.62 -10.68
C HIS A 43 -3.85 -1.65 -10.32
N PHE A 44 -4.58 -0.59 -10.67
CA PHE A 44 -6.03 -0.58 -10.57
C PHE A 44 -6.58 -1.33 -11.79
N GLY A 45 -7.00 -2.58 -11.59
CA GLY A 45 -7.69 -3.35 -12.63
C GLY A 45 -9.13 -2.84 -12.75
N GLY A 46 -9.42 -2.08 -13.79
CA GLY A 46 -10.79 -1.69 -14.11
C GLY A 46 -11.50 -2.83 -14.83
N GLY A 47 -12.46 -3.50 -14.18
CA GLY A 47 -13.30 -4.55 -14.76
C GLY A 47 -14.32 -4.04 -15.81
N LYS A 48 -14.02 -2.94 -16.49
CA LYS A 48 -14.94 -2.18 -17.37
C LYS A 48 -15.47 -2.98 -18.56
N HIS A 49 -15.02 -4.21 -18.77
CA HIS A 49 -15.41 -5.10 -19.86
C HIS A 49 -15.60 -6.56 -19.40
N ILE A 50 -15.60 -6.83 -18.10
CA ILE A 50 -15.77 -8.19 -17.55
C ILE A 50 -17.25 -8.52 -17.40
N ILE A 51 -18.07 -7.51 -17.10
CA ILE A 51 -19.51 -7.69 -16.92
C ILE A 51 -20.20 -7.30 -18.23
N THR A 52 -20.62 -8.32 -18.99
CA THR A 52 -21.24 -8.16 -20.32
C THR A 52 -22.76 -8.10 -20.27
N HIS A 53 -23.37 -8.59 -19.19
CA HIS A 53 -24.81 -8.63 -19.00
C HIS A 53 -25.12 -8.53 -17.50
N ILE A 54 -26.13 -7.74 -17.14
CA ILE A 54 -26.70 -7.63 -15.81
C ILE A 54 -28.20 -7.58 -16.04
N ASP A 55 -28.94 -8.52 -15.47
CA ASP A 55 -30.41 -8.49 -15.51
C ASP A 55 -30.97 -7.36 -14.64
N ASP A 56 -32.14 -6.86 -15.03
CA ASP A 56 -32.80 -5.74 -14.37
C ASP A 56 -33.22 -6.09 -12.92
N ASP A 57 -33.48 -7.37 -12.65
CA ASP A 57 -33.67 -7.89 -11.29
C ASP A 57 -32.46 -8.73 -10.87
N PHE A 58 -31.69 -8.20 -9.92
CA PHE A 58 -30.53 -8.88 -9.35
C PHE A 58 -30.87 -10.23 -8.71
N ASN A 59 -32.11 -10.42 -8.27
CA ASN A 59 -32.56 -11.68 -7.67
C ASN A 59 -33.15 -12.64 -8.69
N GLU A 60 -33.23 -12.28 -9.98
CA GLU A 60 -33.71 -13.20 -10.98
C GLU A 60 -32.71 -14.37 -11.11
N PRO A 61 -33.18 -15.62 -10.95
CA PRO A 61 -32.36 -16.79 -11.17
C PRO A 61 -31.96 -16.85 -12.65
N LEU A 62 -30.71 -17.19 -12.94
CA LEU A 62 -30.32 -17.50 -14.31
C LEU A 62 -31.16 -18.68 -14.82
N ASP A 63 -31.46 -18.68 -16.12
CA ASP A 63 -32.33 -19.70 -16.73
C ASP A 63 -31.90 -21.14 -16.42
N GLU A 64 -30.58 -21.39 -16.38
CA GLU A 64 -29.98 -22.69 -16.04
C GLU A 64 -30.26 -23.16 -14.60
N PHE A 65 -30.62 -22.23 -13.71
CA PHE A 65 -30.95 -22.52 -12.31
C PHE A 65 -32.46 -22.51 -12.03
N LYS A 66 -33.31 -22.13 -13.00
CA LYS A 66 -34.77 -22.11 -12.83
C LYS A 66 -35.34 -23.50 -12.54
N ASP A 67 -34.76 -24.55 -13.14
CA ASP A 67 -35.18 -25.95 -12.95
C ASP A 67 -34.92 -26.50 -11.54
N TYR A 68 -34.09 -25.82 -10.75
CA TYR A 68 -33.74 -26.21 -9.38
C TYR A 68 -34.51 -25.41 -8.32
N MET A 69 -35.40 -24.51 -8.72
CA MET A 69 -36.26 -23.79 -7.80
C MET A 69 -37.51 -24.62 -7.47
N PRO A 70 -37.87 -24.76 -6.18
CA PRO A 70 -38.98 -25.59 -5.71
C PRO A 70 -40.37 -25.01 -6.01
#